data_AF-A0A354Q505-F1
#
_entry.id   AF-A0A354Q505-F1
#
_cell.length_a   1.000
_cell.length_b   1.000
_cell.length_c   1.000
_cell.angle_alpha   90.00
_cell.angle_beta   90.00
_cell.angle_gamma   90.00
#
_symmetry.space_group_name_H-M   'P 1'
#
loop_
_entity.id
_entity.type
_entity.pdbx_description
1 polymer ?
#
loop_
_entity_poly.entity_id
_entity_poly.type
_entity_poly.pdbx_seq_one_letter_code
_entity_poly.pdbx_strand_id
1 'polypeptide(L)' 'HLVKGNSEETHTVYASHSTWNSRKDFEVWTKSEAFRQAHKGAGEHSSIYLGHPEFEGFEVII' A
#
# COMPACT_ATOMS: atom_id res chain seq x y z
N HIS A 1 -7.14 4.50 4.78
CA HIS A 1 -8.40 3.86 4.34
C HIS A 1 -8.09 2.82 3.27
N LEU A 2 -8.81 1.69 3.24
CA LEU A 2 -8.78 0.78 2.08
C LEU A 2 -9.70 1.36 1.00
N VAL A 3 -9.14 1.66 -0.16
CA VAL A 3 -9.87 2.15 -1.33
C VAL A 3 -9.94 1.08 -2.40
N LYS A 4 -11.02 1.08 -3.17
CA LYS A 4 -11.30 0.15 -4.25
C LYS A 4 -11.54 0.94 -5.53
N GLY A 5 -10.83 0.59 -6.60
CA GLY A 5 -11.02 1.15 -7.93
C GLY A 5 -12.21 0.52 -8.66
N ASN A 6 -12.34 0.86 -9.94
CA ASN A 6 -13.29 0.18 -10.82
C ASN A 6 -12.87 -1.29 -11.02
N SER A 7 -13.86 -2.15 -11.27
CA SER A 7 -13.61 -3.52 -11.69
C SER A 7 -13.46 -3.56 -13.20
N GLU A 8 -12.29 -3.98 -13.66
CA GLU A 8 -11.96 -4.21 -15.06
C GLU A 8 -12.15 -5.70 -15.41
N GLU A 9 -12.03 -6.05 -16.69
CA GLU A 9 -12.18 -7.44 -17.15
C GLU A 9 -11.17 -8.40 -16.48
N THR A 10 -9.96 -7.92 -16.17
CA THR A 10 -8.87 -8.76 -15.66
C THR A 10 -8.63 -8.63 -14.16
N HIS A 11 -9.01 -7.51 -13.54
CA HIS A 11 -8.71 -7.25 -12.13
C HIS A 11 -9.55 -6.12 -11.53
N THR A 12 -9.40 -5.93 -10.22
CA THR A 12 -9.84 -4.74 -9.52
C THR A 12 -8.70 -4.24 -8.66
N VAL A 13 -8.40 -2.94 -8.74
CA VAL A 13 -7.37 -2.32 -7.90
C VAL A 13 -7.91 -2.10 -6.50
N TYR A 14 -7.14 -2.52 -5.51
CA TYR A 14 -7.32 -2.16 -4.11
C TYR A 14 -6.05 -1.48 -3.61
N ALA A 15 -6.18 -0.38 -2.88
CA ALA A 15 -5.04 0.35 -2.35
C ALA A 15 -5.27 0.79 -0.90
N SER A 16 -4.21 0.79 -0.10
CA SER A 16 -4.22 1.37 1.23
C SER A 16 -3.80 2.83 1.15
N HIS A 17 -4.76 3.74 1.34
CA HIS A 17 -4.51 5.19 1.38
C HIS A 17 -4.06 5.63 2.78
N SER A 18 -2.92 6.31 2.86
CA SER A 18 -2.40 6.94 4.06
C SER A 18 -1.79 8.30 3.73
N THR A 19 -1.92 9.26 4.64
CA THR A 19 -1.33 10.59 4.54
C THR A 19 -0.33 10.79 5.67
N TRP A 20 0.71 11.57 5.42
CA TRP A 20 1.81 11.77 6.37
C TRP A 20 2.15 13.26 6.48
N ASN A 21 2.57 13.70 7.66
CA ASN A 21 3.00 15.08 7.89
C ASN A 21 4.26 15.43 7.08
N SER A 22 5.13 14.44 6.86
CA SER A 22 6.31 14.57 6.02
C SER A 22 6.67 13.24 5.38
N ARG A 23 7.42 13.31 4.27
CA ARG A 23 8.06 12.13 3.66
C ARG A 23 8.97 11.39 4.65
N LYS A 24 9.66 12.13 5.52
CA LYS A 24 10.57 11.55 6.52
C LYS A 24 9.82 10.68 7.54
N ASP A 25 8.64 11.11 7.98
CA ASP A 25 7.83 10.33 8.92
C ASP A 25 7.39 9.00 8.31
N PHE A 26 7.00 9.02 7.04
CA PHE A 26 6.71 7.80 6.28
C PHE A 26 7.95 6.89 6.18
N GLU A 27 9.10 7.42 5.80
CA GLU A 27 10.35 6.65 5.67
C GLU A 27 10.85 6.06 6.99
N VAL A 28 10.61 6.74 8.12
CA VAL A 28 10.89 6.21 9.46
C VAL A 28 9.90 5.11 9.79
N TRP A 29 8.62 5.29 9.48
CA TRP A 29 7.60 4.29 9.71
C TRP A 29 7.85 3.00 8.93
N THR A 30 8.26 3.05 7.65
CA THR A 30 8.56 1.85 6.85
C THR A 30 9.70 0.99 7.42
N LYS A 31 10.52 1.55 8.32
CA LYS A 31 11.61 0.85 9.02
C LYS A 31 11.24 0.41 10.44
N SER A 32 10.02 0.67 10.89
CA SER A 32 9.57 0.42 12.26
C SER A 32 9.11 -1.03 12.48
N GLU A 33 9.06 -1.44 13.75
CA GLU A 33 8.48 -2.73 14.14
C GLU A 33 6.99 -2.83 13.76
N ALA A 34 6.25 -1.73 13.87
CA ALA A 34 4.85 -1.69 13.51
C ALA A 34 4.63 -2.02 12.03
N PHE A 35 5.48 -1.48 11.14
CA PHE A 35 5.44 -1.81 9.72
C PHE A 35 5.73 -3.29 9.48
N ARG A 36 6.76 -3.84 10.13
CA ARG A 36 7.13 -5.25 10.01
C ARG A 36 5.99 -6.17 10.46
N GLN A 37 5.35 -5.88 11.59
CA GLN A 37 4.24 -6.69 12.09
C GLN A 37 3.01 -6.60 11.17
N ALA A 38 2.66 -5.40 10.70
CA ALA A 38 1.52 -5.21 9.79
C ALA A 38 1.69 -5.97 8.46
N HIS A 39 2.92 -6.15 7.99
CA HIS A 39 3.23 -6.81 6.71
C HIS A 39 3.84 -8.21 6.86
N LYS A 40 3.80 -8.80 8.06
CA LYS A 40 4.43 -10.11 8.35
C LYS A 40 3.88 -11.26 7.48
N GLY A 41 2.62 -11.19 7.07
CA GLY A 41 1.95 -12.17 6.19
C GLY A 41 1.98 -11.80 4.70
N ALA A 42 2.79 -10.83 4.28
CA ALA A 42 2.88 -10.46 2.87
C ALA A 42 3.30 -11.69 2.02
N GLY A 43 2.47 -12.03 1.05
CA GLY A 43 2.69 -13.17 0.13
C GLY A 43 1.85 -14.42 0.41
N GLU A 44 1.20 -14.54 1.57
CA GLU A 44 0.34 -15.70 1.90
C GLU A 44 -0.81 -15.91 0.90
N HIS A 45 -1.24 -14.84 0.23
CA HIS A 45 -2.30 -14.86 -0.79
C HIS A 45 -1.78 -14.46 -2.19
N SER A 46 -0.52 -14.77 -2.51
CA SER A 46 0.08 -14.40 -3.81
C SER A 46 -0.67 -14.97 -5.02
N SER A 47 -1.38 -16.09 -4.89
CA SER A 47 -2.11 -16.74 -6.00
C SER A 47 -3.33 -15.97 -6.51
N ILE A 48 -3.88 -15.03 -5.74
CA ILE A 48 -5.06 -14.24 -6.13
C ILE A 48 -4.71 -12.86 -6.72
N TYR A 49 -3.43 -12.48 -6.67
CA TYR A 49 -2.96 -11.21 -7.21
C TYR A 49 -2.31 -11.42 -8.57
N LEU A 50 -2.55 -10.49 -9.50
CA LEU A 50 -1.90 -10.51 -10.81
C LEU A 50 -0.37 -10.30 -10.73
N GLY A 51 0.12 -9.74 -9.63
CA GLY A 51 1.52 -9.42 -9.44
C GLY A 51 1.83 -8.99 -8.01
N HIS A 52 3.04 -8.45 -7.83
CA HIS A 52 3.44 -7.87 -6.56
C HIS A 52 2.73 -6.52 -6.33
N PRO A 53 2.57 -6.07 -5.07
CA PRO A 53 2.03 -4.75 -4.79
C PRO A 53 2.92 -3.65 -5.35
N GLU A 54 2.33 -2.66 -6.00
CA GLU A 54 3.03 -1.46 -6.44
C GLU A 54 2.86 -0.34 -5.40
N PHE A 55 3.94 0.36 -5.11
CA PHE A 55 3.92 1.53 -4.24
C PHE A 55 3.91 2.81 -5.07
N GLU A 56 2.91 3.66 -4.84
CA GLU A 56 2.82 4.98 -5.43
C GLU A 56 2.82 6.06 -4.33
N GLY A 57 3.77 6.99 -4.41
CA GLY A 57 3.89 8.13 -3.50
C GLY A 57 3.56 9.44 -4.22
N PHE A 58 2.79 10.31 -3.57
CA PHE A 58 2.36 11.60 -4.12
C PHE A 58 2.73 12.75 -3.19
N GLU A 59 3.13 13.88 -3.77
CA GLU A 59 3.26 15.15 -3.06
C GLU A 59 1.96 15.95 -3.21
N VAL A 60 1.43 16.43 -2.10
CA VAL A 60 0.24 17.30 -2.09
C VAL A 60 0.68 18.71 -2.47
N ILE A 61 0.14 19.22 -3.57
CA ILE A 61 0.53 20.53 -4.15
C ILE A 61 -0.50 21.64 -3.85
N ILE A 62 -1.72 21.28 -3.44
CA ILE A 62 -2.86 22.19 -3.19
C ILE A 62 -3.46 21.90 -1.81
#